data_AF-A0A349B5E2-F1
#
_entry.id   AF-A0A349B5E2-F1
#
_cell.length_a   1.000
_cell.length_b   1.000
_cell.length_c   1.000
_cell.angle_alpha   90.00
_cell.angle_beta   90.00
_cell.angle_gamma   90.00
#
_symmetry.space_group_name_H-M   'P 1'
#
loop_
_entity.id
_entity.type
_entity.pdbx_description
1 polymer ?
#
loop_
_entity_poly.entity_id
_entity_poly.type
_entity_poly.pdbx_seq_one_letter_code
_entity_poly.pdbx_strand_id
1 'polypeptide(L)' 'RRVRDEVGLPISVGVARTKFLAKVASAVSKPDGLLVVEPDGELAFLHPLDVRRLWGVGPVTAGKLEERGLRTVGDVADVP' A
#
# COMPACT_ATOMS: atom_id res chain seq x y z
N ARG A 1 -1.28 1.63 21.21
CA ARG A 1 -0.84 1.35 22.62
C ARG A 1 -1.62 0.16 23.17
N ARG A 2 -2.94 0.26 23.35
CA ARG A 2 -3.83 -0.84 23.82
C ARG A 2 -3.45 -2.28 23.39
N VAL A 3 -3.25 -2.56 22.10
CA VAL A 3 -2.90 -3.92 21.63
C VAL A 3 -1.57 -4.42 22.19
N ARG A 4 -0.56 -3.55 22.28
CA ARG A 4 0.73 -3.88 22.90
C ARG A 4 0.57 -4.10 24.41
N ASP A 5 -0.25 -3.30 25.07
CA ASP A 5 -0.44 -3.36 26.53
C ASP A 5 -1.27 -4.60 26.94
N GLU A 6 -2.30 -4.96 26.16
CA GLU A 6 -3.21 -6.07 26.48
C GLU A 6 -2.74 -7.42 25.92
N VAL A 7 -2.06 -7.45 24.76
CA VAL A 7 -1.72 -8.69 24.04
C VAL A 7 -0.22 -8.89 23.89
N GLY A 8 0.60 -7.86 24.14
CA GLY A 8 2.07 -7.94 24.03
C GLY A 8 2.62 -7.96 22.60
N LEU A 9 1.77 -7.88 21.57
CA LEU A 9 2.18 -7.96 20.16
C LEU A 9 2.27 -6.58 19.49
N PRO A 10 3.34 -6.31 18.70
CA PRO A 10 3.39 -5.12 17.85
C PRO A 10 2.36 -5.22 16.72
N ILE A 11 1.81 -4.07 16.33
CA ILE A 11 0.92 -3.99 15.16
C ILE A 11 1.27 -2.78 14.31
N SER A 12 1.00 -2.88 13.01
CA SER A 12 1.16 -1.76 12.08
C SER A 12 -0.21 -1.29 11.61
N VAL A 13 -0.43 0.02 11.67
CA VAL A 13 -1.72 0.65 11.37
C VAL A 13 -1.55 1.58 10.18
N GLY A 14 -2.51 1.52 9.26
CA GLY A 14 -2.64 2.43 8.13
C GLY A 14 -4.00 3.11 8.17
N VAL A 15 -4.04 4.42 7.95
CA VAL A 15 -5.26 5.24 7.93
C VAL A 15 -5.35 5.95 6.58
N ALA A 16 -6.49 5.85 5.92
CA ALA A 16 -6.77 6.51 4.65
C ALA A 16 -8.30 6.57 4.41
N ARG A 17 -8.75 7.28 3.38
CA ARG A 17 -10.20 7.43 3.07
C ARG A 17 -10.89 6.12 2.65
N THR A 18 -10.15 5.17 2.11
CA THR A 18 -10.69 3.89 1.66
C THR A 18 -10.01 2.71 2.34
N LYS A 19 -10.75 1.59 2.48
CA LYS A 19 -10.21 0.34 3.05
C LYS A 19 -9.00 -0.16 2.27
N PHE A 20 -9.05 -0.04 0.93
CA PHE A 20 -7.96 -0.45 0.06
C PHE A 20 -6.68 0.33 0.38
N LEU A 21 -6.76 1.67 0.38
CA LEU A 21 -5.58 2.51 0.62
C LEU A 21 -5.07 2.38 2.06
N ALA A 22 -5.96 2.26 3.05
CA ALA A 22 -5.58 2.02 4.44
C ALA A 22 -4.82 0.70 4.59
N LYS A 23 -5.21 -0.34 3.84
CA LYS A 23 -4.52 -1.65 3.84
C LYS A 23 -3.14 -1.59 3.19
N VAL A 24 -2.96 -0.79 2.15
CA VAL A 24 -1.66 -0.52 1.53
C VAL A 24 -0.77 0.25 2.52
N ALA A 25 -1.28 1.34 3.11
CA ALA A 25 -0.57 2.14 4.10
C ALA A 25 -0.11 1.30 5.31
N SER A 26 -0.97 0.41 5.83
CA SER A 26 -0.64 -0.52 6.91
C SER A 26 0.48 -1.50 6.53
N ALA A 27 0.57 -1.91 5.26
CA ALA A 27 1.65 -2.79 4.79
C ALA A 27 2.98 -2.03 4.64
N VAL A 28 2.92 -0.75 4.24
CA VAL A 28 4.09 0.14 4.12
C VAL A 28 4.61 0.54 5.51
N SER A 29 3.74 0.70 6.50
CA SER A 29 4.13 1.08 7.87
C SER A 29 4.72 -0.05 8.72
N LYS A 30 4.94 -1.24 8.13
CA LYS A 30 5.55 -2.37 8.85
C LYS A 30 7.06 -2.20 9.02
N PRO A 31 7.62 -2.69 10.13
CA PRO A 31 6.96 -3.23 11.33
C PRO A 31 6.59 -2.13 12.37
N ASP A 32 5.61 -2.42 13.24
CA ASP A 32 5.16 -1.59 14.40
C ASP A 32 4.89 -0.10 14.14
N GLY A 33 4.66 0.30 12.89
CA GLY A 33 4.42 1.70 12.52
C GLY A 33 2.96 2.12 12.41
N LEU A 34 2.75 3.43 12.42
CA LEU A 34 1.48 4.10 12.15
C LEU A 34 1.69 5.04 10.96
N LEU A 35 0.91 4.86 9.89
CA LEU A 35 0.95 5.74 8.72
C LEU A 35 -0.45 6.27 8.41
N VAL A 36 -0.57 7.59 8.32
CA VAL A 36 -1.78 8.28 7.87
C VAL A 36 -1.51 8.82 6.47
N VAL A 37 -2.38 8.48 5.52
CA VAL A 37 -2.37 9.04 4.17
C VAL A 37 -3.44 10.11 4.11
N GLU A 38 -2.99 11.35 3.97
CA GLU A 38 -3.89 12.50 3.89
C GLU A 38 -4.73 12.46 2.61
N PRO A 39 -6.02 12.88 2.67
CA PRO A 39 -6.93 12.88 1.51
C PRO A 39 -6.37 13.47 0.22
N ASP A 40 -5.60 14.54 0.32
CA ASP A 40 -5.06 15.27 -0.84
C ASP A 40 -3.68 14.74 -1.28
N GLY A 41 -3.10 13.80 -0.52
CA GLY A 41 -1.80 13.19 -0.77
C GLY A 41 -1.86 11.75 -1.29
N GLU A 42 -3.05 11.21 -1.55
CA GLU A 42 -3.22 9.79 -1.87
C GLU A 42 -2.48 9.34 -3.13
N LEU A 43 -2.54 10.13 -4.21
CA LEU A 43 -1.83 9.80 -5.46
C LEU A 43 -0.31 9.90 -5.28
N ALA A 44 0.17 10.93 -4.59
CA ALA A 44 1.59 11.09 -4.30
C ALA A 44 2.14 9.94 -3.43
N PHE A 45 1.32 9.42 -2.51
CA PHE A 45 1.66 8.23 -1.74
C PHE A 45 1.62 6.95 -2.59
N LEU A 46 0.59 6.79 -3.44
CA LEU A 46 0.30 5.53 -4.13
C LEU A 46 1.16 5.31 -5.37
N HIS A 47 1.33 6.33 -6.22
CA HIS A 47 2.01 6.25 -7.51
C HIS A 47 3.43 5.67 -7.45
N PRO A 48 4.31 6.08 -6.51
CA PRO A 48 5.67 5.55 -6.45
C PRO A 48 5.75 4.11 -5.93
N LEU A 49 4.64 3.52 -5.44
CA LEU A 49 4.65 2.16 -4.95
C LEU A 49 4.75 1.16 -6.10
N ASP A 50 5.42 0.06 -5.83
CA ASP A 50 5.43 -1.11 -6.71
C ASP A 50 4.01 -1.67 -6.87
N VAL A 51 3.64 -2.08 -8.09
CA VAL A 51 2.29 -2.64 -8.40
C VAL A 51 1.92 -3.83 -7.53
N ARG A 52 2.89 -4.61 -7.04
CA ARG A 52 2.69 -5.77 -6.14
C ARG A 52 2.20 -5.36 -4.75
N ARG A 53 2.23 -4.06 -4.41
CA ARG A 53 1.68 -3.54 -3.15
C ARG A 53 0.15 -3.44 -3.18
N LEU A 54 -0.46 -3.43 -4.37
CA LEU A 54 -1.90 -3.40 -4.53
C LEU A 54 -2.51 -4.75 -4.17
N TRP A 55 -3.62 -4.76 -3.43
CA TRP A 55 -4.40 -6.00 -3.31
C TRP A 55 -4.80 -6.45 -4.71
N GLY A 56 -4.87 -7.76 -4.93
CA GLY A 56 -5.34 -8.33 -6.21
C GLY A 56 -4.29 -8.39 -7.32
N VAL A 57 -3.13 -7.74 -7.13
CA VAL A 57 -1.96 -7.94 -8.00
C VAL A 57 -1.12 -9.08 -7.43
N GLY A 58 -1.46 -10.30 -7.84
CA GLY A 58 -0.65 -11.49 -7.56
C GLY A 58 0.58 -11.62 -8.47
N PRO A 59 1.45 -12.60 -8.24
CA PRO A 59 2.69 -12.78 -9.01
C PRO A 59 2.48 -12.88 -10.53
N VAL A 60 1.41 -13.55 -10.96
CA VAL A 60 1.07 -13.69 -12.39
C VAL A 60 0.71 -12.35 -13.02
N THR A 61 -0.12 -11.55 -12.36
CA THR A 61 -0.52 -10.23 -12.85
C THR A 61 0.68 -9.28 -12.85
N ALA A 62 1.49 -9.30 -11.78
CA ALA A 62 2.71 -8.51 -11.71
C ALA A 62 3.68 -8.85 -12.86
N GLY A 63 3.90 -10.13 -13.14
CA GLY A 63 4.75 -10.55 -14.27
C GLY A 63 4.27 -10.01 -15.62
N LYS A 64 2.96 -10.06 -15.88
CA LYS A 64 2.38 -9.49 -17.12
C LYS A 64 2.54 -7.97 -17.23
N LEU A 65 2.50 -7.26 -16.10
CA LEU A 65 2.72 -5.81 -16.05
C LEU A 65 4.21 -5.49 -16.26
N GLU A 66 5.09 -6.24 -15.62
CA GLU A 66 6.55 -6.11 -15.76
C GLU A 66 7.02 -6.39 -17.19
N GLU A 67 6.45 -7.39 -17.88
CA GLU A 67 6.70 -7.68 -19.31
C GLU A 67 6.35 -6.49 -20.21
N ARG A 68 5.43 -5.63 -19.78
CA ARG A 68 5.03 -4.39 -20.47
C ARG A 68 5.79 -3.16 -19.98
N GLY A 69 6.77 -3.33 -19.09
CA GLY A 69 7.56 -2.25 -18.50
C GLY A 69 6.88 -1.50 -17.36
N LEU A 70 5.70 -1.95 -16.91
CA LEU A 70 4.91 -1.29 -15.86
C LEU A 70 5.25 -1.88 -14.49
N ARG A 71 5.94 -1.11 -13.64
CA ARG A 71 6.44 -1.55 -12.34
C ARG A 71 5.81 -0.81 -11.17
N THR A 72 5.48 0.46 -11.37
CA THR A 72 4.86 1.31 -10.35
C THR A 72 3.35 1.45 -10.57
N VAL A 73 2.62 1.81 -9.51
CA VAL A 73 1.20 2.13 -9.65
C VAL A 73 1.00 3.33 -10.58
N GLY A 74 1.93 4.30 -10.55
CA GLY A 74 1.94 5.43 -11.48
C GLY A 74 2.05 4.97 -12.94
N ASP A 75 2.97 4.03 -13.23
CA ASP A 75 3.14 3.50 -14.59
C ASP A 75 1.82 2.94 -15.13
N VAL A 76 1.06 2.22 -14.29
CA VAL A 76 -0.25 1.65 -14.68
C VAL A 76 -1.32 2.73 -14.82
N ALA A 77 -1.30 3.76 -13.96
CA ALA A 77 -2.26 4.86 -14.00
C ALA A 77 -2.10 5.75 -15.25
N ASP A 78 -0.88 5.83 -15.79
CA ASP A 78 -0.56 6.61 -16.98
C ASP A 78 -0.79 5.85 -18.31
N VAL A 79 -1.22 4.58 -18.25
CA VAL A 79 -1.60 3.81 -19.45
C VAL A 79 -2.93 4.34 -20.02
N PRO A 80 -3.02 4.61 -21.33
CA PRO A 80 -4.24 5.06 -22.00
C PRO A 80 -5.44 4.10 -21.90
#